data_AF-A0A935VMF3-F1
#
_entry.id   AF-A0A935VMF3-F1
#
_cell.length_a   1.000
_cell.length_b   1.000
_cell.length_c   1.000
_cell.angle_alpha   90.00
_cell.angle_beta   90.00
_cell.angle_gamma   90.00
#
_symmetry.space_group_name_H-M   'P 1'
#
loop_
_entity.id
_entity.type
_entity.pdbx_description
1 polymer ?
#
loop_
_entity_poly.entity_id
_entity_poly.type
_entity_poly.pdbx_seq_one_letter_code
_entity_poly.pdbx_strand_id
1 'polypeptide(L)'
;MSAEKLKDPLLLTGTLNNLASIEIDRKNFASAENYGLQALQLSERYGLKEFELHSKSALAKALFGAGKYREAYIYKDSVMMLKDSLTDQRQAAMALELEGKFQNHKKESEIKLQKLSLDKKDTELDASKKQRVIIIAVLILVLVF
;
A
#
# COMPACT_ATOMS: atom_id res chain seq x y z
N MET A 1 6.75 -18.79 28.39
CA MET A 1 7.21 -17.75 27.42
C MET A 1 8.15 -18.38 26.39
N SER A 2 7.65 -19.44 25.78
CA SER A 2 8.29 -20.46 24.97
C SER A 2 8.28 -20.09 23.49
N ALA A 3 9.40 -20.30 22.80
CA ALA A 3 9.58 -20.69 21.37
C ALA A 3 8.84 -19.97 20.22
N GLU A 4 7.83 -19.15 20.46
CA GLU A 4 6.95 -18.58 19.44
C GLU A 4 7.49 -17.25 18.88
N LYS A 5 8.37 -16.56 19.63
CA LYS A 5 9.11 -15.39 19.15
C LYS A 5 10.13 -15.71 18.03
N LEU A 6 10.51 -16.98 17.85
CA LEU A 6 11.40 -17.41 16.77
C LEU A 6 10.68 -17.68 15.43
N LYS A 7 9.34 -17.57 15.39
CA LYS A 7 8.56 -17.92 14.20
C LYS A 7 8.20 -16.77 13.28
N ASP A 8 8.42 -15.51 13.66
CA ASP A 8 8.19 -14.36 12.78
C ASP A 8 9.52 -13.89 12.16
N PRO A 9 9.79 -14.22 10.89
CA PRO A 9 11.01 -13.82 10.22
C PRO A 9 11.17 -12.30 10.14
N LEU A 10 10.07 -11.55 10.09
CA LEU A 10 10.09 -10.09 10.02
C LEU A 10 10.56 -9.50 11.35
N LEU A 11 9.98 -9.94 12.47
CA LEU A 11 10.40 -9.50 13.80
C LEU A 11 11.85 -9.88 14.11
N LEU A 12 12.25 -11.11 13.76
CA LEU A 12 13.62 -11.57 13.98
C LEU A 12 14.62 -10.76 13.14
N THR A 13 14.34 -10.54 11.86
CA THR A 13 15.19 -9.74 10.97
C THR A 13 15.31 -8.30 11.48
N GLY A 14 14.19 -7.68 11.89
CA GLY A 14 14.19 -6.35 12.48
C GLY A 14 15.01 -6.27 13.76
N THR A 15 14.90 -7.29 14.62
CA THR A 15 15.68 -7.36 15.87
C THR A 15 17.17 -7.46 15.59
N LEU A 16 17.59 -8.30 14.63
CA LEU A 16 18.99 -8.45 14.23
C LEU A 16 19.54 -7.15 13.64
N ASN A 17 18.77 -6.43 12.83
CA ASN A 17 19.16 -5.11 12.31
C ASN A 17 19.36 -4.09 13.43
N ASN A 18 18.48 -4.07 14.43
CA ASN A 18 18.62 -3.20 15.58
C ASN A 18 19.86 -3.55 16.40
N LEU A 19 20.13 -4.84 16.62
CA LEU A 19 21.35 -5.29 17.29
C LEU A 19 22.61 -4.88 16.52
N ALA A 20 22.60 -5.00 15.19
CA ALA A 20 23.72 -4.54 14.37
C ALA A 20 23.96 -3.03 14.54
N SER A 21 22.89 -2.22 14.55
CA SER A 21 23.00 -0.77 14.80
C SER A 21 23.57 -0.45 16.19
N ILE A 22 23.10 -1.13 17.23
CA ILE A 22 23.59 -0.93 18.61
C ILE A 22 25.08 -1.29 18.70
N GLU A 23 25.51 -2.37 18.06
CA GLU A 23 26.92 -2.78 18.06
C GLU A 23 27.80 -1.83 17.22
N ILE A 24 27.28 -1.20 16.17
CA ILE A 24 27.97 -0.11 15.44
C ILE A 24 28.21 1.08 16.38
N ASP A 25 27.19 1.49 17.13
CA ASP A 25 27.30 2.63 18.07
C ASP A 25 28.32 2.33 19.18
N ARG A 26 28.42 1.06 19.58
CA ARG A 26 29.44 0.54 20.51
C ARG A 26 30.82 0.37 19.89
N LYS A 27 30.98 0.60 18.59
CA LYS A 27 32.19 0.34 17.79
C LYS A 27 32.62 -1.14 17.78
N ASN A 28 31.72 -2.05 18.12
CA ASN A 28 31.91 -3.49 18.05
C ASN A 28 31.61 -4.00 16.64
N PHE A 29 32.43 -3.58 15.68
CA PHE A 29 32.13 -3.78 14.26
C PHE A 29 32.03 -5.26 13.84
N ALA A 30 32.75 -6.16 14.50
CA ALA A 30 32.64 -7.61 14.23
C ALA A 30 31.27 -8.18 14.63
N SER A 31 30.75 -7.80 15.79
CA SER A 31 29.40 -8.20 16.23
C SER A 31 28.34 -7.58 15.32
N ALA A 32 28.50 -6.31 14.95
CA ALA A 32 27.60 -5.64 14.03
C ALA A 32 27.56 -6.31 12.65
N GLU A 33 28.72 -6.69 12.10
CA GLU A 33 28.83 -7.42 10.85
C GLU A 33 28.09 -8.77 10.92
N ASN A 34 28.28 -9.52 12.01
CA ASN A 34 27.59 -10.80 12.21
C ASN A 34 26.07 -10.65 12.26
N TYR A 35 25.55 -9.73 13.09
CA TYR A 35 24.10 -9.49 13.16
C TYR A 35 23.53 -8.98 11.83
N GLY A 36 24.27 -8.11 11.12
CA GLY A 36 23.89 -7.61 9.80
C GLY A 36 23.83 -8.72 8.74
N LEU A 37 24.75 -9.68 8.76
CA LEU A 37 24.75 -10.82 7.83
C LEU A 37 23.58 -11.77 8.11
N GLN A 38 23.27 -12.05 9.38
CA GLN A 38 22.11 -12.86 9.74
C GLN A 38 20.80 -12.19 9.32
N ALA A 39 20.67 -10.88 9.55
CA ALA A 39 19.51 -10.11 9.09
C ALA A 39 19.40 -10.12 7.57
N LEU A 40 20.52 -9.95 6.86
CA LEU A 40 20.56 -9.99 5.40
C LEU A 40 20.08 -11.34 4.88
N GLN A 41 20.62 -12.44 5.40
CA GLN A 41 20.24 -13.80 5.00
C GLN A 41 18.74 -14.06 5.17
N LEU A 42 18.16 -13.65 6.31
CA LEU A 42 16.72 -13.78 6.53
C LEU A 42 15.93 -12.88 5.58
N SER A 43 16.32 -11.62 5.42
CA SER A 43 15.62 -10.69 4.55
C SER A 43 15.60 -11.15 3.09
N GLU A 44 16.69 -11.71 2.58
CA GLU A 44 16.76 -12.28 1.23
C GLU A 44 15.91 -13.55 1.11
N ARG A 45 16.01 -14.46 2.09
CA ARG A 45 15.24 -15.71 2.12
C ARG A 45 13.74 -15.49 2.10
N TYR A 46 13.26 -14.47 2.80
CA TYR A 46 11.83 -14.17 2.95
C TYR A 46 11.35 -13.01 2.07
N GLY A 47 12.21 -12.47 1.19
CA GLY A 47 11.86 -11.39 0.27
C GLY A 47 11.53 -10.05 0.96
N LEU A 48 12.06 -9.82 2.16
CA LEU A 48 11.79 -8.64 2.98
C LEU A 48 12.66 -7.44 2.54
N LYS A 49 12.34 -6.85 1.39
CA LYS A 49 13.21 -5.85 0.73
C LYS A 49 13.56 -4.61 1.56
N GLU A 50 12.63 -4.08 2.35
CA GLU A 50 12.91 -2.96 3.27
C GLU A 50 13.92 -3.38 4.36
N PHE A 51 13.82 -4.60 4.88
CA PHE A 51 14.76 -5.13 5.85
C PHE A 51 16.11 -5.48 5.21
N GLU A 52 16.13 -5.93 3.95
CA GLU A 52 17.34 -6.15 3.17
C GLU A 52 18.13 -4.84 3.04
N LEU A 53 17.44 -3.75 2.72
CA LEU A 53 18.01 -2.40 2.64
C LEU A 53 18.65 -1.97 3.97
N HIS A 54 17.95 -2.18 5.09
CA HIS A 54 18.49 -1.88 6.42
C HIS A 54 19.70 -2.76 6.78
N SER A 55 19.64 -4.05 6.47
CA SER A 55 20.73 -5.00 6.74
C SER A 55 21.99 -4.63 5.98
N LYS A 56 21.88 -4.35 4.67
CA LYS A 56 22.99 -3.89 3.83
C LYS A 56 23.54 -2.54 4.30
N SER A 57 22.68 -1.65 4.77
CA SER A 57 23.11 -0.36 5.34
C SER A 57 23.90 -0.52 6.63
N ALA A 58 23.48 -1.43 7.52
CA ALA A 58 24.20 -1.75 8.74
C ALA A 58 25.56 -2.39 8.42
N LEU A 59 25.62 -3.33 7.46
CA LEU A 59 26.86 -3.93 6.99
C LEU A 59 27.83 -2.89 6.43
N ALA A 60 27.36 -2.00 5.55
CA ALA A 60 28.19 -0.93 5.00
C ALA A 60 28.83 -0.07 6.11
N LYS A 61 28.05 0.31 7.14
CA LYS A 61 28.53 1.10 8.28
C LYS A 61 29.51 0.32 9.16
N ALA A 62 29.21 -0.94 9.47
CA ALA A 62 30.07 -1.80 10.29
C ALA A 62 31.43 -2.03 9.60
N LEU A 63 31.41 -2.39 8.32
CA LEU A 63 32.60 -2.62 7.51
C LEU A 63 33.43 -1.35 7.36
N PHE A 64 32.79 -0.19 7.18
CA PHE A 64 33.48 1.10 7.15
C PHE A 64 34.19 1.39 8.47
N GLY A 65 33.51 1.19 9.60
CA GLY A 65 34.10 1.34 10.93
C GLY A 65 35.25 0.38 11.21
N ALA A 66 35.20 -0.83 10.65
CA ALA A 66 36.27 -1.82 10.70
C ALA A 66 37.45 -1.56 9.74
N GLY A 67 37.39 -0.49 8.92
CA GLY A 67 38.41 -0.19 7.92
C GLY A 67 38.33 -1.03 6.63
N LYS A 68 37.30 -1.86 6.48
CA LYS A 68 37.03 -2.69 5.29
C LYS A 68 36.32 -1.87 4.21
N TYR A 69 36.98 -0.82 3.72
CA TYR A 69 36.35 0.21 2.87
C TYR A 69 35.81 -0.33 1.54
N ARG A 70 36.50 -1.29 0.92
CA ARG A 70 36.05 -1.90 -0.34
C ARG A 70 34.72 -2.62 -0.17
N GLU A 71 34.61 -3.45 0.87
CA GLU A 71 33.38 -4.19 1.16
C GLU A 71 32.25 -3.25 1.58
N ALA A 72 32.57 -2.23 2.39
CA ALA A 72 31.62 -1.18 2.76
C ALA A 72 31.03 -0.46 1.54
N TYR A 73 31.88 -0.15 0.55
CA TYR A 73 31.44 0.46 -0.71
C TYR A 73 30.49 -0.44 -1.49
N ILE A 74 30.80 -1.74 -1.61
CA ILE A 74 29.94 -2.71 -2.31
C ILE A 74 28.54 -2.76 -1.69
N TYR A 75 28.45 -2.85 -0.35
CA TYR A 75 27.15 -2.85 0.32
C TYR A 75 26.43 -1.51 0.18
N LYS A 76 27.16 -0.39 0.23
CA LYS A 76 26.59 0.95 0.04
C LYS A 76 26.02 1.14 -1.38
N ASP A 77 26.72 0.66 -2.40
CA ASP A 77 26.26 0.68 -3.78
C ASP A 77 25.00 -0.18 -3.97
N SER A 78 24.99 -1.39 -3.39
CA SER A 78 23.80 -2.25 -3.40
C SER A 78 22.59 -1.60 -2.70
N VAL A 79 22.81 -0.86 -1.61
CA VAL A 79 21.74 -0.07 -0.94
C VAL A 79 21.17 0.99 -1.87
N MET A 80 22.01 1.69 -2.63
CA MET A 80 21.57 2.72 -3.57
C MET A 80 20.67 2.12 -4.65
N MET A 81 21.12 1.04 -5.30
CA MET A 81 20.33 0.35 -6.33
C MET A 81 19.00 -0.19 -5.78
N LEU A 82 19.00 -0.76 -4.57
CA LEU A 82 17.79 -1.30 -3.95
C LEU A 82 16.81 -0.19 -3.56
N LYS A 83 17.31 0.95 -3.07
CA LYS A 83 16.49 2.10 -2.69
C LYS A 83 15.77 2.69 -3.90
N ASP A 84 16.46 2.82 -5.02
CA ASP A 84 15.86 3.32 -6.25
C ASP A 84 14.74 2.39 -6.71
N SER A 85 15.01 1.08 -6.75
CA SER A 85 13.99 0.07 -7.10
C SER A 85 12.76 0.08 -6.18
N LEU A 86 12.95 0.18 -4.86
CA LEU A 86 11.84 0.28 -3.90
C LEU A 86 11.02 1.56 -4.07
N THR A 87 11.68 2.65 -4.43
CA THR A 87 11.02 3.94 -4.67
C THR A 87 10.14 3.86 -5.92
N ASP A 88 10.65 3.29 -7.01
CA ASP A 88 9.89 3.09 -8.25
C ASP A 88 8.67 2.20 -8.01
N GLN A 89 8.83 1.10 -7.27
CA GLN A 89 7.72 0.21 -6.91
C GLN A 89 6.65 0.93 -6.09
N ARG A 90 7.04 1.75 -5.10
CA ARG A 90 6.11 2.51 -4.27
C ARG A 90 5.33 3.54 -5.09
N GLN A 91 6.01 4.23 -6.01
CA GLN A 91 5.36 5.21 -6.89
C GLN A 91 4.35 4.54 -7.83
N ALA A 92 4.72 3.40 -8.44
CA ALA A 92 3.81 2.64 -9.29
C ALA A 92 2.57 2.16 -8.51
N ALA A 93 2.75 1.65 -7.30
CA ALA A 93 1.64 1.22 -6.44
C ALA A 93 0.70 2.38 -6.08
N MET A 94 1.25 3.55 -5.75
CA MET A 94 0.46 4.74 -5.43
C MET A 94 -0.33 5.25 -6.63
N ALA A 95 0.26 5.22 -7.83
CA ALA A 95 -0.44 5.59 -9.07
C ALA A 95 -1.63 4.66 -9.35
N LEU A 96 -1.45 3.34 -9.18
CA LEU A 96 -2.53 2.37 -9.33
C LEU A 96 -3.65 2.57 -8.29
N GLU A 97 -3.29 2.85 -7.04
CA GLU A 97 -4.27 3.13 -5.99
C GLU A 97 -5.09 4.39 -6.31
N LEU A 98 -4.43 5.46 -6.78
CA LEU A 98 -5.08 6.70 -7.16
C LEU A 98 -6.03 6.51 -8.34
N GLU A 99 -5.61 5.78 -9.37
CA GLU A 99 -6.46 5.43 -10.52
C GLU A 99 -7.69 4.62 -10.07
N GLY A 100 -7.48 3.61 -9.20
CA GLY A 100 -8.58 2.83 -8.64
C GLY A 100 -9.61 3.69 -7.88
N LYS A 101 -9.13 4.63 -7.04
CA LYS A 101 -10.00 5.58 -6.33
C LYS A 101 -10.74 6.50 -7.29
N PHE A 102 -10.07 7.02 -8.32
CA PHE A 102 -10.67 7.88 -9.32
C PHE A 102 -11.79 7.16 -10.10
N GLN A 103 -11.53 5.94 -10.58
CA GLN A 103 -12.52 5.12 -11.29
C GLN A 103 -13.71 4.77 -10.41
N ASN A 104 -13.50 4.46 -9.13
CA ASN A 104 -14.58 4.22 -8.19
C ASN A 104 -15.45 5.48 -8.00
N HIS A 105 -14.83 6.63 -7.75
CA HIS A 105 -15.56 7.89 -7.60
C HIS A 105 -16.36 8.27 -8.86
N LYS A 106 -15.80 8.00 -10.06
CA LYS A 106 -16.49 8.19 -11.33
C LYS A 106 -17.73 7.29 -11.43
N LYS A 107 -17.60 6.00 -11.14
CA LYS A 107 -18.73 5.05 -11.14
C LYS A 107 -19.80 5.44 -10.11
N GLU A 108 -19.41 5.85 -8.91
CA GLU A 108 -20.35 6.33 -7.88
C GLU A 108 -21.13 7.55 -8.36
N SER A 109 -20.46 8.48 -9.04
CA SER A 109 -21.10 9.66 -9.64
C SER A 109 -22.07 9.28 -10.76
N GLU A 110 -21.69 8.34 -11.64
CA GLU A 110 -22.56 7.80 -12.69
C GLU A 110 -23.79 7.09 -12.11
N ILE A 111 -23.61 6.26 -11.08
CA ILE A 111 -24.71 5.57 -10.37
C ILE A 111 -25.66 6.61 -9.75
N LYS A 112 -25.11 7.67 -9.14
CA LYS A 112 -25.92 8.75 -8.56
C LYS A 112 -26.74 9.47 -9.61
N LEU A 113 -26.14 9.78 -10.77
CA LEU A 113 -26.84 10.40 -11.90
C LEU A 113 -27.93 9.49 -12.47
N GLN A 114 -27.66 8.19 -12.62
CA GLN A 114 -28.64 7.21 -13.09
C GLN A 114 -29.84 7.10 -12.12
N LYS A 115 -29.58 7.02 -10.81
CA LYS A 115 -30.64 7.03 -9.78
C LYS A 115 -31.50 8.29 -9.88
N LEU A 116 -30.88 9.46 -9.97
CA LEU A 116 -31.61 10.73 -10.12
C LEU A 116 -32.48 10.74 -11.40
N SER A 117 -31.98 10.18 -12.49
CA SER A 117 -32.76 10.06 -13.73
C SER A 117 -33.92 9.06 -13.61
N LEU A 118 -33.77 7.97 -12.85
CA LEU A 118 -34.84 7.02 -12.59
C LEU A 118 -35.93 7.65 -11.72
N ASP A 119 -35.56 8.29 -10.61
CA ASP A 119 -36.50 8.98 -9.71
C ASP A 119 -37.30 10.07 -10.46
N LYS A 120 -36.64 10.80 -11.37
CA LYS A 120 -37.30 11.80 -12.21
C LYS A 120 -38.34 11.15 -13.14
N LYS A 121 -37.98 10.05 -13.81
CA LYS A 121 -38.89 9.30 -14.69
C LYS A 121 -40.09 8.75 -13.93
N ASP A 122 -39.89 8.21 -12.73
CA ASP A 122 -40.99 7.70 -11.91
C ASP A 122 -41.95 8.83 -11.51
N THR A 123 -41.41 10.00 -11.15
CA THR A 123 -42.22 11.19 -10.84
C THR A 123 -43.01 11.68 -12.06
N GLU A 124 -42.39 11.71 -13.24
CA GLU A 124 -43.04 12.09 -14.50
C GLU A 124 -44.14 11.09 -14.92
N LEU A 125 -43.89 9.79 -14.72
CA LEU A 125 -44.87 8.74 -14.97
C LEU A 125 -46.07 8.86 -14.03
N ASP A 126 -45.85 9.12 -12.76
CA ASP A 126 -46.92 9.28 -11.78
C ASP A 126 -47.74 10.56 -12.02
N ALA A 127 -47.10 11.66 -12.40
CA ALA A 127 -47.80 12.86 -12.86
C ALA A 127 -48.66 12.57 -14.10
N SER A 128 -48.11 11.86 -15.09
CA SER A 128 -48.81 11.48 -16.31
C SER A 128 -50.02 10.56 -16.02
N LYS A 129 -49.89 9.61 -15.08
CA LYS A 129 -51.00 8.76 -14.63
C LYS A 129 -52.10 9.60 -13.99
N LYS A 130 -51.77 10.52 -13.07
CA LYS A 130 -52.74 11.43 -12.44
C LYS A 130 -53.48 12.26 -13.48
N GLN A 131 -52.76 12.81 -14.46
CA GLN A 131 -53.34 13.63 -15.52
C GLN A 131 -54.30 12.82 -16.41
N ARG A 132 -53.93 11.57 -16.76
CA ARG A 132 -54.83 10.65 -17.49
C ARG A 132 -56.11 10.35 -16.70
N VAL A 133 -56.01 10.08 -15.40
CA VAL A 133 -57.18 9.81 -14.54
C VAL A 133 -58.11 11.02 -14.52
N ILE A 134 -57.56 12.24 -14.37
CA ILE A 134 -58.36 13.48 -14.40
C ILE A 134 -59.06 13.63 -15.76
N ILE A 135 -58.35 13.44 -16.87
CA ILE A 135 -58.94 13.54 -18.22
C ILE A 135 -60.09 12.54 -18.40
N ILE A 136 -59.89 11.29 -17.99
CA ILE A 136 -60.93 10.25 -18.08
C ILE A 136 -62.15 10.64 -17.22
N ALA A 137 -61.93 11.13 -15.98
CA ALA A 137 -63.01 11.55 -15.10
C ALA A 137 -63.82 12.72 -15.71
N VAL A 138 -63.15 13.71 -16.31
CA VAL A 138 -63.81 14.84 -16.99
C VAL A 138 -64.61 14.36 -18.21
N LEU A 139 -64.05 13.47 -19.03
CA LEU A 139 -64.76 12.91 -20.19
C LEU A 139 -66.03 12.17 -19.80
N ILE A 140 -66.00 11.38 -18.73
CA ILE A 140 -67.18 10.68 -18.20
C ILE A 140 -68.24 11.70 -17.75
N LEU A 141 -67.83 12.77 -17.07
CA LEU A 141 -68.73 13.81 -16.58
C LEU A 141 -69.45 14.55 -17.73
N VAL A 142 -68.73 14.81 -18.83
CA VAL A 142 -69.29 15.44 -20.04
C VAL A 142 -70.23 14.51 -20.80
N LEU A 143 -70.00 13.19 -20.77
CA LEU A 143 -70.88 12.22 -21.46
C LEU A 143 -72.19 11.93 -20.71
N VAL A 144 -72.23 12.19 -19.40
CA VAL A 144 -73.41 11.95 -18.55
C VAL A 144 -74.38 13.15 -18.55
N PHE A 145 -73.90 14.33 -18.94
CA PHE A 145 -74.69 15.56 -19.09
C PHE A 145 -75.02 15.83 -20.56
#